data_AF-A0A9X2FCE0-F1
#
_entry.id   AF-A0A9X2FCE0-F1
#
_cell.length_a   1.000
_cell.length_b   1.000
_cell.length_c   1.000
_cell.angle_alpha   90.00
_cell.angle_beta   90.00
_cell.angle_gamma   90.00
#
_symmetry.space_group_name_H-M   'P 1'
#
loop_
_entity.id
_entity.type
_entity.pdbx_description
1 polymer ?
#
loop_
_entity_poly.entity_id
_entity_poly.type
_entity_poly.pdbx_seq_one_letter_code
_entity_poly.pdbx_strand_id
1 'polypeptide(L)' 'MKSRFNLRVARKVDGSDITRDGSEENPACYVDGDDGGSVLKLKSELESAYG' A
#
# COMPACT_ATOMS: atom_id res chain seq x y z
N MET A 1 6.18 6.69 4.60
CA MET A 1 6.04 5.74 3.47
C MET A 1 7.30 4.91 3.38
N LYS A 2 7.21 3.58 3.52
CA LYS A 2 8.38 2.69 3.68
C LYS A 2 8.84 2.11 2.34
N SER A 3 7.91 1.83 1.43
CA SER A 3 8.23 1.31 0.09
C SER A 3 7.15 1.65 -0.95
N ARG A 4 7.56 1.76 -2.21
CA ARG A 4 6.72 1.95 -3.41
C ARG A 4 6.95 0.81 -4.38
N PHE A 5 5.88 0.29 -4.97
CA PHE A 5 5.92 -0.78 -5.96
C PHE A 5 5.10 -0.36 -7.18
N ASN A 6 5.75 -0.21 -8.33
CA ASN A 6 5.11 0.16 -9.60
C ASN A 6 4.53 -1.07 -10.34
N LEU A 7 4.38 -2.19 -9.64
CA LEU A 7 3.95 -3.48 -10.17
C LEU A 7 3.05 -4.17 -9.14
N ARG A 8 2.36 -5.23 -9.58
CA ARG A 8 1.59 -6.09 -8.70
C ARG A 8 2.46 -6.64 -7.57
N VAL A 9 2.03 -6.40 -6.33
CA VAL A 9 2.73 -6.82 -5.12
C VAL A 9 1.75 -7.50 -4.16
N ALA A 10 2.18 -8.61 -3.57
CA ALA A 10 1.47 -9.30 -2.51
C ALA A 10 2.33 -9.30 -1.23
N ARG A 11 1.76 -8.91 -0.11
CA ARG A 11 2.42 -8.95 1.21
C ARG A 11 1.42 -9.37 2.30
N LYS A 12 1.95 -10.05 3.32
CA LYS A 12 1.24 -10.18 4.59
C LYS A 12 1.27 -8.86 5.35
N VAL A 13 0.09 -8.40 5.72
CA VAL A 13 -0.16 -7.17 6.46
C VAL A 13 -1.12 -7.54 7.59
N ASP A 14 -0.68 -7.38 8.84
CA ASP A 14 -1.49 -7.71 10.01
C ASP A 14 -2.08 -9.15 9.98
N GLY A 15 -1.24 -10.12 9.58
CA GLY A 15 -1.64 -11.52 9.42
C GLY A 15 -2.45 -11.85 8.15
N SER A 16 -2.95 -10.85 7.44
CA SER A 16 -3.75 -11.01 6.21
C SER A 16 -2.91 -10.86 4.95
N ASP A 17 -3.15 -11.69 3.94
CA ASP A 17 -2.51 -11.56 2.62
C ASP A 17 -3.21 -10.49 1.80
N ILE A 18 -2.53 -9.37 1.60
CA ILE A 18 -3.02 -8.24 0.80
C ILE A 18 -2.26 -8.21 -0.52
N THR A 19 -3.01 -8.21 -1.63
CA THR A 19 -2.44 -8.05 -2.98
C THR A 19 -2.93 -6.74 -3.58
N ARG A 20 -2.00 -5.93 -4.10
CA ARG A 20 -2.31 -4.70 -4.80
C ARG A 20 -1.66 -4.68 -6.18
N ASP A 21 -2.44 -4.26 -7.16
CA ASP A 21 -2.01 -4.11 -8.54
C ASP A 21 -1.39 -2.73 -8.73
N GLY A 22 -0.13 -2.59 -8.28
CA GLY A 22 0.62 -1.36 -8.49
C GLY A 22 0.98 -1.18 -9.95
N SER A 23 1.00 0.06 -10.41
CA SER A 23 1.44 0.46 -11.75
C SER A 23 2.30 1.74 -11.67
N GLU A 24 2.89 2.18 -12.79
CA GLU A 24 3.65 3.43 -12.82
C GLU A 24 2.79 4.66 -12.48
N GLU A 25 1.54 4.69 -12.95
CA GLU A 25 0.57 5.76 -12.65
C GLU A 25 -0.05 5.63 -11.26
N ASN A 26 -0.25 4.41 -10.77
CA ASN A 26 -0.89 4.11 -9.50
C ASN A 26 -0.07 3.10 -8.69
N PRO A 27 1.09 3.50 -8.15
CA PRO A 27 1.96 2.57 -7.45
C PRO A 27 1.33 2.08 -6.15
N ALA A 28 1.61 0.82 -5.81
CA ALA A 28 1.28 0.29 -4.50
C ALA A 28 2.27 0.82 -3.46
N CYS A 29 1.72 1.30 -2.36
CA CYS A 29 2.39 1.97 -1.27
C CYS A 29 2.30 1.12 -0.01
N TYR A 30 3.46 0.76 0.53
CA TYR A 30 3.53 0.15 1.85
C TYR A 30 3.87 1.22 2.89
N VAL A 31 2.93 1.43 3.80
CA VAL A 31 3.02 2.43 4.88
C VAL A 31 3.10 1.70 6.20
N ASP A 32 4.09 2.07 7.00
CA ASP A 32 4.21 1.65 8.40
C ASP A 32 3.44 2.68 9.23
N GLY A 33 2.46 2.24 10.01
CA GLY A 33 1.71 3.08 10.93
C GLY A 33 2.41 3.17 12.28
N ASP A 34 2.23 4.30 12.95
CA ASP A 34 2.86 4.60 14.25
C ASP A 34 2.43 3.64 15.38
N ASP A 35 1.21 3.10 15.28
CA ASP A 35 0.63 2.13 16.24
C ASP A 35 1.09 0.67 16.00
N GLY A 36 2.09 0.46 15.13
CA GLY A 36 2.64 -0.87 14.78
C GLY A 36 1.90 -1.60 13.66
N GLY A 37 0.76 -1.05 13.19
CA GLY A 37 0.04 -1.57 12.04
C GLY A 37 0.65 -1.10 10.72
N SER A 38 1.05 -2.03 9.86
CA SER A 38 1.39 -1.69 8.46
C SER A 38 0.15 -1.73 7.58
N VAL A 39 0.16 -1.01 6.46
CA VAL A 39 -0.88 -1.07 5.43
C VAL A 39 -0.27 -1.12 4.03
N LEU A 40 -0.92 -1.85 3.12
CA LEU A 40 -0.59 -1.88 1.70
C LEU A 40 -1.79 -1.31 0.91
N LYS A 41 -1.61 -0.10 0.36
CA LYS A 41 -2.67 0.61 -0.39
C LYS A 41 -2.13 1.16 -1.70
N LEU A 42 -3.00 1.36 -2.69
CA LEU A 42 -2.63 2.06 -3.93
C LEU A 42 -2.52 3.57 -3.67
N LYS A 43 -1.71 4.26 -4.46
CA LYS A 43 -1.58 5.73 -4.38
C LYS A 43 -2.96 6.40 -4.45
N SER A 44 -3.79 6.00 -5.41
CA SER A 44 -5.14 6.56 -5.58
C SER A 44 -6.03 6.38 -4.35
N GLU A 45 -5.89 5.28 -3.60
CA GLU A 45 -6.69 5.09 -2.37
C GLU A 45 -6.23 5.99 -1.22
N LEU A 46 -4.93 6.31 -1.18
CA LEU A 46 -4.40 7.26 -0.20
C LEU A 46 -4.86 8.68 -0.52
N GLU A 47 -4.92 9.04 -1.80
CA GLU A 47 -5.39 10.36 -2.25
C GLU A 47 -6.91 10.51 -2.00
N SER A 48 -7.72 9.48 -2.27
CA SER A 48 -9.16 9.51 -2.01
C SER A 48 -9.54 9.51 -0.53
N ALA A 49 -8.65 9.11 0.38
CA ALA A 49 -8.93 9.09 1.82
C ALA A 49 -8.75 10.45 2.51
N TYR A 50 -8.10 11.42 1.85
CA TYR A 50 -7.79 12.74 2.39
C TYR A 50 -8.26 13.91 1.51
N GLY A 51 -9.05 13.63 0.47
CA GLY A 51 -9.68 14.61 -0.41
C GLY A 51 -11.02 15.12 0.11
#